data_AF-A0A932WZU6-F1
#
_entry.id   AF-A0A932WZU6-F1
#
_cell.length_a   1.000
_cell.length_b   1.000
_cell.length_c   1.000
_cell.angle_alpha   90.00
_cell.angle_beta   90.00
_cell.angle_gamma   90.00
#
_symmetry.space_group_name_H-M   'P 1'
#
loop_
_entity.id
_entity.type
_entity.pdbx_description
1 polymer ?
#
loop_
_entity_poly.entity_id
_entity_poly.type
_entity_poly.pdbx_seq_one_letter_code
_entity_poly.pdbx_strand_id
1 'polypeptide(L)'
;MSAQAQDRQLDRLVDLLVENATVVVSGAKIASELGVPHSTLGEWMERLRELGVDVRGFPGSGYQLVRLPDIPTPHAIRNQLAGSRFGARVHHFYTMDSTMNEAGRLAAKRAPEGTLVLAEEQTAGRGRFGRHWHSETAAGLYFTLVLRPPIQPAAAPVLTLLSGVSVAEAIQEASQLAVDLRWPNDALINEKKCAGILVEMTAEPLRVSHVLVGIGINVNHRRIPGELNSEATSLSMEAGRAFSRLELLILVLKRLEYYYNLFLEQGAAGIVERFEEISSYARGKPVRVTDGAKVLTGVTEGLTPEGILLVRRQDGQLEKVLAGQVRGA
;
A
#
# COMPACT_ATOMS: atom_id res chain seq x y z
N MET A 1 -10.05 8.09 25.68
CA MET A 1 -9.09 8.54 24.64
C MET A 1 -9.69 8.25 23.28
N SER A 2 -9.39 9.02 22.23
CA SER A 2 -9.78 8.60 20.87
C SER A 2 -9.01 7.35 20.46
N ALA A 3 -9.54 6.53 19.54
CA ALA A 3 -8.86 5.35 19.03
C ALA A 3 -7.43 5.68 18.53
N GLN A 4 -7.28 6.78 17.78
CA GLN A 4 -5.98 7.26 17.30
C GLN A 4 -5.01 7.68 18.42
N ALA A 5 -5.51 8.13 19.59
CA ALA A 5 -4.63 8.45 20.71
C ALA A 5 -4.13 7.19 21.41
N GLN A 6 -4.95 6.14 21.47
CA GLN A 6 -4.54 4.84 22.00
C GLN A 6 -3.54 4.15 21.05
N ASP A 7 -3.78 4.20 19.74
CA ASP A 7 -2.87 3.61 18.75
C ASP A 7 -1.48 4.28 18.78
N ARG A 8 -1.41 5.62 18.91
CA ARG A 8 -0.13 6.32 19.08
C ARG A 8 0.66 5.90 20.32
N GLN A 9 -0.03 5.55 21.38
CA GLN A 9 0.63 5.07 22.59
C GLN A 9 1.09 3.61 22.41
N LEU A 10 0.35 2.79 21.66
CA LEU A 10 0.77 1.43 21.33
C LEU A 10 2.00 1.45 20.44
N ASP A 11 2.06 2.36 19.47
CA ASP A 11 3.25 2.59 18.66
C ASP A 11 4.46 2.91 19.53
N ARG A 12 4.31 3.82 20.51
CA ARG A 12 5.37 4.15 21.47
C ARG A 12 5.79 2.97 22.33
N LEU A 13 4.84 2.11 22.73
CA LEU A 13 5.17 0.90 23.47
C LEU A 13 5.97 -0.08 22.61
N VAL A 14 5.59 -0.26 21.34
CA VAL A 14 6.33 -1.08 20.39
C VAL A 14 7.74 -0.53 20.20
N ASP A 15 7.86 0.78 19.93
CA ASP A 15 9.16 1.44 19.76
C ASP A 15 10.07 1.24 20.99
N LEU A 16 9.54 1.46 22.19
CA LEU A 16 10.27 1.28 23.45
C LEU A 16 10.76 -0.17 23.62
N LEU A 17 9.92 -1.16 23.30
CA LEU A 17 10.29 -2.57 23.39
C LEU A 17 11.34 -2.94 22.33
N VAL A 18 11.25 -2.40 21.11
CA VAL A 18 12.22 -2.61 20.03
C VAL A 18 13.58 -2.00 20.37
N GLU A 19 13.62 -0.78 20.89
CA GLU A 19 14.85 -0.11 21.33
C GLU A 19 15.57 -0.87 22.47
N ASN A 20 14.82 -1.69 23.23
CA ASN A 20 15.32 -2.47 24.35
C ASN A 20 15.18 -4.00 24.11
N ALA A 21 15.20 -4.45 22.85
CA ALA A 21 14.83 -5.82 22.48
C ALA A 21 15.63 -6.92 23.20
N THR A 22 16.86 -6.64 23.64
CA THR A 22 17.74 -7.63 24.30
C THR A 22 17.61 -7.66 25.82
N VAL A 23 16.79 -6.80 26.43
CA VAL A 23 16.70 -6.67 27.90
C VAL A 23 15.25 -6.68 28.38
N VAL A 24 15.06 -7.01 29.67
CA VAL A 24 13.76 -6.84 30.33
C VAL A 24 13.57 -5.36 30.66
N VAL A 25 12.55 -4.73 30.09
CA VAL A 25 12.16 -3.35 30.41
C VAL A 25 11.22 -3.39 31.61
N SER A 26 11.55 -2.66 32.67
CA SER A 26 10.73 -2.68 33.88
C SER A 26 9.34 -2.11 33.65
N GLY A 27 8.31 -2.68 34.29
CA GLY A 27 6.94 -2.17 34.19
C GLY A 27 6.83 -0.70 34.62
N ALA A 28 7.57 -0.31 35.66
CA ALA A 28 7.65 1.08 36.12
C ALA A 28 8.22 2.03 35.04
N LYS A 29 9.28 1.62 34.32
CA LYS A 29 9.83 2.40 33.20
C LYS A 29 8.81 2.56 32.09
N ILE A 30 8.14 1.46 31.67
CA ILE A 30 7.13 1.51 30.60
C ILE A 30 5.98 2.45 30.98
N ALA A 31 5.42 2.31 32.19
CA ALA A 31 4.34 3.16 32.68
C ALA A 31 4.73 4.66 32.67
N SER A 32 5.96 4.96 33.12
CA SER A 32 6.50 6.32 33.15
C SER A 32 6.68 6.91 31.74
N GLU A 33 7.30 6.16 30.81
CA GLU A 33 7.57 6.63 29.44
C GLU A 33 6.29 6.87 28.63
N LEU A 34 5.27 6.03 28.84
CA LEU A 34 3.97 6.16 28.16
C LEU A 34 3.03 7.16 28.86
N GLY A 35 3.30 7.51 30.12
CA GLY A 35 2.44 8.34 30.94
C GLY A 35 1.11 7.68 31.29
N VAL A 36 1.12 6.36 31.53
CA VAL A 36 -0.08 5.56 31.85
C VAL A 36 0.04 4.88 33.21
N PRO A 37 -1.07 4.55 33.90
CA PRO A 37 -0.99 3.82 35.16
C PRO A 37 -0.41 2.41 34.96
N HIS A 38 0.45 1.97 35.88
CA HIS A 38 1.07 0.63 35.82
C HIS A 38 0.04 -0.51 35.72
N SER A 39 -1.15 -0.34 36.32
CA SER A 39 -2.26 -1.30 36.25
C SER A 39 -2.77 -1.55 34.82
N THR A 40 -2.56 -0.61 33.89
CA THR A 40 -3.01 -0.75 32.50
C THR A 40 -2.06 -1.61 31.65
N LEU A 41 -0.81 -1.83 32.08
CA LEU A 41 0.20 -2.49 31.24
C LEU A 41 -0.18 -3.92 30.83
N GLY A 42 -0.91 -4.65 31.67
CA GLY A 42 -1.37 -6.00 31.34
C GLY A 42 -2.27 -6.01 30.10
N GLU A 43 -3.28 -5.13 30.06
CA GLU A 43 -4.21 -4.98 28.92
C GLU A 43 -3.46 -4.61 27.64
N TRP A 44 -2.47 -3.73 27.73
CA TRP A 44 -1.69 -3.28 26.57
C TRP A 44 -0.81 -4.38 26.00
N MET A 45 -0.22 -5.19 26.87
CA MET A 45 0.61 -6.33 26.47
C MET A 45 -0.23 -7.44 25.84
N GLU A 46 -1.44 -7.70 26.36
CA GLU A 46 -2.36 -8.62 25.67
C GLU A 46 -2.75 -8.11 24.29
N ARG A 47 -3.06 -6.81 24.17
CA ARG A 47 -3.37 -6.20 22.87
C ARG A 47 -2.20 -6.32 21.88
N LEU A 48 -0.96 -6.13 22.33
CA LEU A 48 0.21 -6.36 21.47
C LEU A 48 0.33 -7.83 21.03
N ARG A 49 0.04 -8.79 21.91
CA ARG A 49 0.04 -10.22 21.54
C ARG A 49 -1.04 -10.57 20.52
N GLU A 50 -2.24 -9.99 20.64
CA GLU A 50 -3.31 -10.14 19.65
C GLU A 50 -2.87 -9.62 18.26
N LEU A 51 -2.00 -8.62 18.23
CA LEU A 51 -1.39 -8.06 17.02
C LEU A 51 -0.15 -8.83 16.54
N GLY A 52 0.14 -9.98 17.14
CA GLY A 52 1.25 -10.86 16.77
C GLY A 52 2.62 -10.41 17.28
N VAL A 53 2.68 -9.48 18.23
CA VAL A 53 3.93 -9.11 18.91
C VAL A 53 4.24 -10.13 20.00
N ASP A 54 5.38 -10.81 19.88
CA ASP A 54 5.82 -11.80 20.85
C ASP A 54 6.52 -11.12 22.04
N VAL A 55 5.76 -10.83 23.10
CA VAL A 55 6.25 -10.20 24.34
C VAL A 55 6.10 -11.13 25.54
N ARG A 56 7.23 -11.42 26.19
CA ARG A 56 7.30 -12.20 27.42
C ARG A 56 7.23 -11.30 28.65
N GLY A 57 6.32 -11.62 29.57
CA GLY A 57 6.25 -10.98 30.89
C GLY A 57 7.08 -11.72 31.93
N PHE A 58 7.77 -10.98 32.78
CA PHE A 58 8.52 -11.47 33.93
C PHE A 58 7.88 -10.91 35.21
N PRO A 59 7.19 -11.75 36.01
CA PRO A 59 6.48 -11.31 37.21
C PRO A 59 7.38 -10.47 38.14
N GLY A 60 6.88 -9.30 38.56
CA GLY A 60 7.61 -8.39 39.44
C GLY A 60 8.80 -7.66 38.81
N SER A 61 9.16 -7.95 37.56
CA SER A 61 10.27 -7.30 36.84
C SER A 61 9.76 -6.40 35.71
N GLY A 62 9.11 -6.98 34.70
CA GLY A 62 8.73 -6.23 33.50
C GLY A 62 8.50 -7.11 32.28
N TYR A 63 8.82 -6.59 31.10
CA TYR A 63 8.52 -7.22 29.82
C TYR A 63 9.73 -7.22 28.89
N GLN A 64 9.85 -8.26 28.08
CA GLN A 64 10.90 -8.38 27.06
C GLN A 64 10.31 -8.84 25.75
N LEU A 65 10.83 -8.26 24.66
CA LEU A 65 10.51 -8.69 23.31
C LEU A 65 11.22 -10.00 22.99
N VAL A 66 10.49 -11.01 22.55
CA VAL A 66 11.05 -12.32 22.16
C VAL A 66 11.51 -12.30 20.69
N ARG A 67 10.74 -11.63 19.83
CA ARG A 67 11.05 -11.43 18.42
C ARG A 67 10.66 -10.02 17.99
N LEU A 68 11.46 -9.41 17.12
CA LEU A 68 11.10 -8.13 16.51
C LEU A 68 9.72 -8.22 15.86
N PRO A 69 8.79 -7.30 16.19
CA PRO A 69 7.50 -7.24 15.55
C PRO A 69 7.67 -6.71 14.13
N ASP A 70 6.87 -7.25 13.22
CA ASP A 70 6.78 -6.75 11.86
C ASP A 70 5.70 -5.65 11.79
N ILE A 71 5.79 -4.61 12.63
CA ILE A 71 4.82 -3.50 12.67
C ILE A 71 5.51 -2.23 12.15
N PRO A 72 5.02 -1.58 11.08
CA PRO A 72 5.63 -0.39 10.53
C PRO A 72 5.23 0.85 11.35
N THR A 73 5.80 0.98 12.55
CA THR A 73 5.47 2.12 13.43
C THR A 73 5.84 3.45 12.77
N PRO A 74 5.10 4.54 13.09
CA PRO A 74 5.45 5.87 12.61
C PRO A 74 6.89 6.30 12.89
N HIS A 75 7.48 5.89 14.03
CA HIS A 75 8.86 6.20 14.36
C HIS A 75 9.83 5.46 13.44
N ALA A 76 9.66 4.14 13.25
CA ALA A 76 10.49 3.34 12.38
C ALA A 76 10.45 3.81 10.92
N ILE A 77 9.27 4.18 10.42
CA ILE A 77 9.10 4.73 9.07
C ILE A 77 9.87 6.05 8.91
N ARG A 78 9.66 7.01 9.83
CA ARG A 78 10.31 8.33 9.76
C ARG A 78 11.83 8.23 9.83
N ASN A 79 12.36 7.31 10.64
CA ASN A 79 13.80 7.11 10.76
C ASN A 79 14.41 6.61 9.43
N GLN A 80 13.77 5.67 8.75
CA GLN A 80 14.27 5.12 7.48
C GLN A 80 14.03 6.03 6.27
N LEU A 81 13.09 6.97 6.38
CA LEU A 81 12.73 7.96 5.35
C LEU A 81 13.17 9.38 5.73
N ALA A 82 14.22 9.52 6.55
CA ALA A 82 14.73 10.83 6.93
C ALA A 82 15.06 11.68 5.70
N GLY A 83 14.41 12.85 5.58
CA GLY A 83 14.57 13.77 4.45
C GLY A 83 13.60 13.55 3.27
N SER A 84 12.85 12.45 3.24
CA SER A 84 11.79 12.22 2.26
C SER A 84 10.55 13.07 2.59
N ARG A 85 9.82 13.51 1.56
CA ARG A 85 8.49 14.12 1.77
C ARG A 85 7.44 13.06 2.08
N PHE A 86 7.62 11.83 1.58
CA PHE A 86 6.67 10.74 1.75
C PHE A 86 6.90 10.03 3.09
N GLY A 87 5.86 9.98 3.92
CA GLY A 87 6.00 9.43 5.28
C GLY A 87 6.54 10.43 6.31
N ALA A 88 6.71 11.71 5.95
CA ALA A 88 7.03 12.77 6.92
C ALA A 88 5.95 12.94 7.99
N ARG A 89 4.68 12.68 7.62
CA ARG A 89 3.54 12.58 8.54
C ARG A 89 2.88 11.22 8.36
N VAL A 90 2.91 10.41 9.41
CA VAL A 90 2.33 9.06 9.40
C VAL A 90 1.20 9.00 10.41
N HIS A 91 0.01 8.61 9.94
CA HIS A 91 -1.13 8.22 10.75
C HIS A 91 -1.25 6.70 10.69
N HIS A 92 -0.86 6.04 11.77
CA HIS A 92 -0.93 4.59 11.89
C HIS A 92 -2.14 4.18 12.73
N PHE A 93 -2.82 3.11 12.31
CA PHE A 93 -4.00 2.56 12.96
C PHE A 93 -3.89 1.04 13.02
N TYR A 94 -4.27 0.44 14.15
CA TYR A 94 -4.28 -1.02 14.24
C TYR A 94 -5.51 -1.62 13.55
N THR A 95 -6.67 -1.00 13.70
CA THR A 95 -7.89 -1.40 12.99
C THR A 95 -8.67 -0.15 12.60
N MET A 96 -9.15 -0.09 11.36
CA MET A 96 -9.98 1.01 10.87
C MET A 96 -10.95 0.57 9.77
N ASP A 97 -11.81 1.49 9.30
CA ASP A 97 -12.69 1.25 8.15
C ASP A 97 -11.88 1.17 6.85
N SER A 98 -11.23 2.27 6.46
CA SER A 98 -10.37 2.32 5.27
C SER A 98 -9.35 3.44 5.36
N THR A 99 -8.11 3.14 4.96
CA THR A 99 -7.03 4.14 4.83
C THR A 99 -7.40 5.22 3.83
N MET A 100 -8.13 4.88 2.76
CA MET A 100 -8.63 5.83 1.76
C MET A 100 -9.61 6.84 2.36
N ASN A 101 -10.55 6.37 3.18
CA ASN A 101 -11.55 7.24 3.81
C ASN A 101 -10.88 8.24 4.75
N GLU A 102 -9.96 7.76 5.60
CA GLU A 102 -9.25 8.63 6.54
C GLU A 102 -8.30 9.58 5.84
N ALA A 103 -7.57 9.13 4.81
CA ALA A 103 -6.74 10.01 3.99
C ALA A 103 -7.58 11.10 3.31
N GLY A 104 -8.79 10.78 2.85
CA GLY A 104 -9.75 11.77 2.33
C GLY A 104 -10.19 12.78 3.38
N ARG A 105 -10.52 12.34 4.62
CA ARG A 105 -10.85 13.24 5.74
C ARG A 105 -9.69 14.18 6.08
N LEU A 106 -8.46 13.65 6.10
CA LEU A 106 -7.25 14.43 6.35
C LEU A 106 -6.95 15.41 5.21
N ALA A 107 -7.09 14.98 3.95
CA ALA A 107 -6.87 15.81 2.78
C ALA A 107 -7.87 16.98 2.69
N ALA A 108 -9.14 16.74 3.04
CA ALA A 108 -10.17 17.78 3.17
C ALA A 108 -9.84 18.81 4.25
N LYS A 109 -9.18 18.38 5.33
CA LYS A 109 -8.60 19.25 6.37
C LYS A 109 -7.23 19.85 6.00
N ARG A 110 -6.87 19.81 4.71
CA ARG A 110 -5.61 20.36 4.17
C ARG A 110 -4.35 19.72 4.75
N ALA A 111 -4.37 18.43 5.06
CA ALA A 111 -3.15 17.68 5.32
C ALA A 111 -2.13 17.87 4.17
N PRO A 112 -0.84 18.06 4.47
CA PRO A 112 0.16 18.34 3.45
C PRO A 112 0.42 17.12 2.57
N GLU A 113 1.03 17.37 1.41
CA GLU A 113 1.55 16.31 0.55
C GLU A 113 2.52 15.40 1.32
N GLY A 114 2.50 14.12 0.99
CA GLY A 114 3.33 13.10 1.63
C GLY A 114 2.77 12.57 2.95
N THR A 115 1.60 13.05 3.39
CA THR A 115 0.87 12.45 4.51
C THR A 115 0.50 11.01 4.17
N LEU A 116 0.93 10.08 5.01
CA LEU A 116 0.70 8.64 4.90
C LEU A 116 -0.32 8.20 5.94
N VAL A 117 -1.34 7.47 5.52
CA VAL A 117 -2.25 6.73 6.40
C VAL A 117 -1.97 5.25 6.22
N LEU A 118 -1.70 4.53 7.29
CA LEU A 118 -1.35 3.11 7.31
C LEU A 118 -2.25 2.38 8.30
N ALA A 119 -2.70 1.18 7.94
CA ALA A 119 -3.48 0.33 8.83
C ALA A 119 -2.94 -1.10 8.88
N GLU A 120 -2.98 -1.72 10.05
CA GLU A 120 -2.73 -3.16 10.22
C GLU A 120 -3.90 -4.01 9.72
N GLU A 121 -5.13 -3.48 9.80
CA GLU A 121 -6.37 -4.09 9.34
C GLU A 121 -7.34 -3.03 8.80
N GLN A 122 -8.07 -3.35 7.74
CA GLN A 122 -9.23 -2.57 7.27
C GLN A 122 -10.49 -3.43 7.28
N THR A 123 -11.52 -2.99 8.00
CA THR A 123 -12.82 -3.66 8.07
C THR A 123 -13.71 -3.36 6.87
N ALA A 124 -13.43 -2.26 6.15
CA ALA A 124 -14.15 -1.83 4.95
C ALA A 124 -13.18 -1.41 3.83
N GLY A 125 -12.11 -2.17 3.63
CA GLY A 125 -11.13 -1.95 2.57
C GLY A 125 -11.79 -1.81 1.19
N ARG A 126 -11.32 -0.83 0.40
CA ARG A 126 -11.95 -0.44 -0.87
C ARG A 126 -11.08 -0.81 -2.07
N GLY A 127 -11.70 -1.37 -3.10
CA GLY A 127 -11.15 -1.54 -4.44
C GLY A 127 -11.94 -0.72 -5.48
N ARG A 128 -11.54 -0.85 -6.75
CA ARG A 128 -12.25 -0.23 -7.88
C ARG A 128 -13.66 -0.79 -8.02
N PHE A 129 -14.56 0.01 -8.59
CA PHE A 129 -15.95 -0.39 -8.90
C PHE A 129 -16.75 -0.92 -7.70
N GLY A 130 -16.47 -0.39 -6.49
CA GLY A 130 -17.18 -0.78 -5.27
C GLY A 130 -16.80 -2.15 -4.71
N ARG A 131 -15.78 -2.81 -5.27
CA ARG A 131 -15.30 -4.10 -4.75
C ARG A 131 -14.63 -3.92 -3.39
N HIS A 132 -14.73 -4.94 -2.55
CA HIS A 132 -14.04 -4.98 -1.27
C HIS A 132 -12.60 -5.44 -1.44
N TRP A 133 -11.68 -4.82 -0.69
CA TRP A 133 -10.29 -5.28 -0.56
C TRP A 133 -10.12 -5.93 0.82
N HIS A 134 -10.01 -7.26 0.83
CA HIS A 134 -9.79 -8.01 2.06
C HIS A 134 -8.43 -7.63 2.68
N SER A 135 -8.45 -7.18 3.92
CA SER A 135 -7.27 -6.65 4.62
C SER A 135 -7.04 -7.41 5.93
N GLU A 136 -6.39 -8.58 5.85
CA GLU A 136 -6.09 -9.41 7.02
C GLU A 136 -5.09 -8.71 7.95
N THR A 137 -5.42 -8.73 9.25
CA THR A 137 -4.65 -8.11 10.33
C THR A 137 -3.19 -8.58 10.32
N ALA A 138 -2.26 -7.63 10.31
CA ALA A 138 -0.82 -7.87 10.37
C ALA A 138 -0.23 -8.78 9.26
N ALA A 139 -0.99 -9.08 8.20
CA ALA A 139 -0.55 -9.94 7.10
C ALA A 139 -0.21 -9.18 5.82
N GLY A 140 -0.83 -8.02 5.60
CA GLY A 140 -0.61 -7.18 4.42
C GLY A 140 -0.05 -5.81 4.74
N LEU A 141 0.18 -5.04 3.68
CA LEU A 141 0.43 -3.61 3.74
C LEU A 141 -0.77 -2.89 3.14
N TYR A 142 -1.41 -2.03 3.93
CA TYR A 142 -2.57 -1.26 3.51
C TYR A 142 -2.33 0.20 3.86
N PHE A 143 -2.10 1.02 2.86
CA PHE A 143 -1.81 2.43 3.09
C PHE A 143 -2.35 3.33 2.00
N THR A 144 -2.52 4.60 2.34
CA THR A 144 -2.90 5.64 1.40
C THR A 144 -1.99 6.85 1.56
N LEU A 145 -1.43 7.30 0.45
CA LEU A 145 -0.59 8.50 0.39
C LEU A 145 -1.40 9.69 -0.16
N VAL A 146 -1.29 10.83 0.50
CA VAL A 146 -1.89 12.10 0.04
C VAL A 146 -0.90 12.86 -0.82
N LEU A 147 -1.26 13.12 -2.07
CA LEU A 147 -0.47 13.91 -3.03
C LEU A 147 -1.20 15.21 -3.39
N ARG A 148 -0.45 16.25 -3.76
CA ARG A 148 -0.98 17.55 -4.23
C ARG A 148 -0.23 18.02 -5.48
N PRO A 149 -0.26 17.24 -6.58
CA PRO A 149 0.47 17.58 -7.79
C PRO A 149 -0.11 18.82 -8.47
N PRO A 150 0.72 19.76 -8.96
CA PRO A 150 0.29 20.91 -9.74
C PRO A 150 -0.02 20.52 -11.19
N ILE A 151 -0.95 19.58 -11.40
CA ILE A 151 -1.29 19.03 -12.72
C ILE A 151 -2.75 19.28 -13.10
N GLN A 152 -3.03 19.17 -14.39
CA GLN A 152 -4.41 19.13 -14.90
C GLN A 152 -5.03 17.74 -14.65
N PRO A 153 -6.37 17.65 -14.47
CA PRO A 153 -7.07 16.38 -14.27
C PRO A 153 -6.78 15.31 -15.33
N ALA A 154 -6.58 15.72 -16.60
CA ALA A 154 -6.28 14.82 -17.70
C ALA A 154 -4.94 14.06 -17.55
N ALA A 155 -4.00 14.58 -16.76
CA ALA A 155 -2.72 13.94 -16.49
C ALA A 155 -2.78 12.95 -15.30
N ALA A 156 -3.87 12.92 -14.54
CA ALA A 156 -3.98 12.05 -13.35
C ALA A 156 -3.88 10.53 -13.60
N PRO A 157 -4.29 9.97 -14.77
CA PRO A 157 -4.16 8.52 -15.01
C PRO A 157 -2.74 7.98 -14.84
N VAL A 158 -1.71 8.75 -15.19
CA VAL A 158 -0.30 8.36 -15.05
C VAL A 158 0.11 8.12 -13.59
N LEU A 159 -0.59 8.73 -12.62
CA LEU A 159 -0.34 8.49 -11.20
C LEU A 159 -0.66 7.04 -10.82
N THR A 160 -1.61 6.40 -11.51
CA THR A 160 -1.88 4.97 -11.31
C THR A 160 -0.75 4.12 -11.87
N LEU A 161 -0.24 4.46 -13.06
CA LEU A 161 0.87 3.74 -13.70
C LEU A 161 2.15 3.85 -12.89
N LEU A 162 2.57 5.06 -12.50
CA LEU A 162 3.77 5.24 -11.70
C LEU A 162 3.67 4.53 -10.36
N SER A 163 2.47 4.47 -9.76
CA SER A 163 2.24 3.73 -8.52
C SER A 163 2.37 2.22 -8.74
N GLY A 164 1.83 1.70 -9.86
CA GLY A 164 2.01 0.31 -10.27
C GLY A 164 3.48 -0.05 -10.47
N VAL A 165 4.21 0.74 -11.26
CA VAL A 165 5.66 0.56 -11.48
C VAL A 165 6.42 0.57 -10.16
N SER A 166 6.15 1.55 -9.29
CA SER A 166 6.79 1.66 -7.98
C SER A 166 6.58 0.43 -7.10
N VAL A 167 5.35 -0.10 -7.08
CA VAL A 167 5.01 -1.31 -6.31
C VAL A 167 5.67 -2.55 -6.91
N ALA A 168 5.62 -2.72 -8.23
CA ALA A 168 6.22 -3.88 -8.89
C ALA A 168 7.73 -3.95 -8.67
N GLU A 169 8.45 -2.85 -8.86
CA GLU A 169 9.89 -2.80 -8.63
C GLU A 169 10.26 -3.02 -7.17
N ALA A 170 9.52 -2.44 -6.22
CA ALA A 170 9.78 -2.64 -4.80
C ALA A 170 9.54 -4.10 -4.36
N ILE A 171 8.47 -4.74 -4.87
CA ILE A 171 8.22 -6.17 -4.63
C ILE A 171 9.33 -7.01 -5.24
N GLN A 172 9.74 -6.73 -6.48
CA GLN A 172 10.80 -7.47 -7.15
C GLN A 172 12.14 -7.31 -6.42
N GLU A 173 12.49 -6.11 -5.95
CA GLU A 173 13.70 -5.85 -5.18
C GLU A 173 13.69 -6.64 -3.85
N ALA A 174 12.60 -6.58 -3.10
CA ALA A 174 12.48 -7.24 -1.80
C ALA A 174 12.41 -8.78 -1.89
N SER A 175 11.82 -9.31 -2.96
CA SER A 175 11.46 -10.73 -3.05
C SER A 175 12.16 -11.53 -4.13
N GLN A 176 12.74 -10.87 -5.13
CA GLN A 176 13.29 -11.49 -6.33
C GLN A 176 12.25 -12.26 -7.16
N LEU A 177 10.95 -12.09 -6.87
CA LEU A 177 9.87 -12.66 -7.65
C LEU A 177 9.68 -11.85 -8.95
N ALA A 178 9.33 -12.54 -10.03
CA ALA A 178 8.92 -11.88 -11.26
C ALA A 178 7.52 -11.26 -11.06
N VAL A 179 7.47 -9.92 -11.10
CA VAL A 179 6.23 -9.17 -10.92
C VAL A 179 5.81 -8.59 -12.25
N ASP A 180 4.60 -8.93 -12.69
CA ASP A 180 3.97 -8.34 -13.87
C ASP A 180 2.97 -7.27 -13.45
N LEU A 181 2.67 -6.35 -14.36
CA LEU A 181 1.64 -5.34 -14.18
C LEU A 181 0.50 -5.61 -15.13
N ARG A 182 -0.72 -5.68 -14.60
CA ARG A 182 -1.93 -5.66 -15.39
C ARG A 182 -2.56 -4.28 -15.34
N TRP A 183 -2.59 -3.63 -16.50
CA TRP A 183 -3.15 -2.30 -16.64
C TRP A 183 -4.61 -2.25 -16.11
N PRO A 184 -4.97 -1.18 -15.40
CA PRO A 184 -4.13 -0.04 -15.02
C PRO A 184 -3.43 -0.18 -13.66
N ASN A 185 -3.83 -1.14 -12.81
CA ASN A 185 -3.71 -0.96 -11.37
C ASN A 185 -3.47 -2.23 -10.53
N ASP A 186 -3.10 -3.35 -11.17
CA ASP A 186 -2.85 -4.61 -10.46
C ASP A 186 -1.41 -5.08 -10.67
N ALA A 187 -0.73 -5.47 -9.59
CA ALA A 187 0.54 -6.21 -9.67
C ALA A 187 0.27 -7.70 -9.50
N LEU A 188 0.92 -8.51 -10.34
CA LEU A 188 0.69 -9.94 -10.45
C LEU A 188 1.99 -10.73 -10.24
N ILE A 189 1.87 -11.91 -9.65
CA ILE A 189 2.91 -12.94 -9.61
C ILE A 189 2.24 -14.22 -10.12
N ASN A 190 2.81 -14.86 -11.15
CA ASN A 190 2.23 -16.05 -11.77
C ASN A 190 0.75 -15.86 -12.18
N GLU A 191 0.42 -14.72 -12.81
CA GLU A 191 -0.94 -14.28 -13.21
C GLU A 191 -1.94 -14.07 -12.04
N LYS A 192 -1.52 -14.24 -10.79
CA LYS A 192 -2.32 -14.00 -9.60
C LYS A 192 -2.01 -12.64 -8.99
N LYS A 193 -3.04 -11.92 -8.57
CA LYS A 193 -2.90 -10.58 -7.98
C LYS A 193 -2.23 -10.63 -6.61
N CYS A 194 -1.11 -9.93 -6.46
CA CYS A 194 -0.43 -9.74 -5.18
C CYS A 194 -0.60 -8.32 -4.63
N ALA A 195 -0.87 -7.33 -5.48
CA ALA A 195 -1.15 -5.96 -5.05
C ALA A 195 -2.22 -5.27 -5.90
N GLY A 196 -2.93 -4.34 -5.28
CA GLY A 196 -3.91 -3.48 -5.93
C GLY A 196 -3.64 -2.01 -5.62
N ILE A 197 -3.72 -1.18 -6.65
CA ILE A 197 -3.62 0.28 -6.57
C ILE A 197 -5.00 0.89 -6.81
N LEU A 198 -5.37 1.88 -6.01
CA LEU A 198 -6.57 2.69 -6.17
C LEU A 198 -6.18 4.17 -6.08
N VAL A 199 -6.38 4.90 -7.17
CA VAL A 199 -6.15 6.34 -7.21
C VAL A 199 -7.49 7.06 -7.25
N GLU A 200 -7.75 7.92 -6.27
CA GLU A 200 -8.90 8.82 -6.25
C GLU A 200 -8.43 10.27 -6.30
N MET A 201 -9.07 11.08 -7.12
CA MET A 201 -8.71 12.48 -7.34
C MET A 201 -9.87 13.38 -6.95
N THR A 202 -9.55 14.44 -6.21
CA THR A 202 -10.44 15.59 -6.05
C THR A 202 -9.86 16.76 -6.81
N ALA A 203 -10.61 17.29 -7.77
CA ALA A 203 -10.16 18.36 -8.64
C ALA A 203 -11.20 19.47 -8.78
N GLU A 204 -10.71 20.68 -9.00
CA GLU A 204 -11.46 21.81 -9.57
C GLU A 204 -11.29 21.75 -11.11
N PRO A 205 -12.12 22.44 -11.92
CA PRO A 205 -12.09 22.31 -13.38
C PRO A 205 -10.71 22.52 -14.03
N LEU A 206 -9.84 23.34 -13.42
CA LEU A 206 -8.53 23.70 -13.97
C LEU A 206 -7.35 23.08 -13.23
N ARG A 207 -7.55 22.47 -12.06
CA ARG A 207 -6.45 21.97 -11.24
C ARG A 207 -6.87 20.85 -10.30
N VAL A 208 -5.94 19.93 -10.08
CA VAL A 208 -6.08 18.92 -9.03
C VAL A 208 -5.89 19.58 -7.66
N SER A 209 -6.82 19.33 -6.73
CA SER A 209 -6.72 19.79 -5.34
C SER A 209 -5.86 18.83 -4.51
N HIS A 210 -6.17 17.54 -4.64
CA HIS A 210 -5.38 16.45 -4.08
C HIS A 210 -5.68 15.14 -4.78
N VAL A 211 -4.75 14.20 -4.66
CA VAL A 211 -4.87 12.82 -5.10
C VAL A 211 -4.59 11.90 -3.92
N LEU A 212 -5.40 10.86 -3.78
CA LEU A 212 -5.21 9.79 -2.81
C LEU A 212 -4.72 8.56 -3.57
N VAL A 213 -3.54 8.06 -3.20
CA VAL A 213 -2.97 6.83 -3.77
C VAL A 213 -3.06 5.74 -2.72
N GLY A 214 -4.11 4.92 -2.79
CA GLY A 214 -4.31 3.75 -1.96
C GLY A 214 -3.62 2.52 -2.54
N ILE A 215 -2.85 1.82 -1.71
CA ILE A 215 -2.11 0.62 -2.11
C ILE A 215 -2.37 -0.47 -1.07
N GLY A 216 -2.82 -1.63 -1.57
CA GLY A 216 -2.92 -2.86 -0.80
C GLY A 216 -1.97 -3.90 -1.36
N ILE A 217 -1.11 -4.49 -0.52
CA ILE A 217 -0.16 -5.54 -0.90
C ILE A 217 -0.36 -6.76 0.00
N ASN A 218 -0.53 -7.93 -0.61
CA ASN A 218 -0.63 -9.20 0.09
C ASN A 218 0.77 -9.70 0.43
N VAL A 219 1.27 -9.44 1.64
CA VAL A 219 2.68 -9.74 1.99
C VAL A 219 2.85 -11.13 2.59
N ASN A 220 2.42 -11.32 3.84
CA ASN A 220 2.64 -12.50 4.67
C ASN A 220 1.37 -13.34 4.87
N HIS A 221 0.39 -13.20 3.97
CA HIS A 221 -0.85 -13.97 4.03
C HIS A 221 -0.54 -15.45 3.83
N ARG A 222 -1.01 -16.30 4.74
CA ARG A 222 -0.84 -17.76 4.66
C ARG A 222 -1.90 -18.45 3.81
N ARG A 223 -3.04 -17.79 3.61
CA ARG A 223 -4.15 -18.25 2.77
C ARG A 223 -4.86 -17.05 2.19
N ILE A 224 -5.40 -17.21 0.99
CA ILE A 224 -6.32 -16.25 0.39
C ILE A 224 -7.75 -16.79 0.60
N PRO A 225 -8.69 -16.01 1.14
CA PRO A 225 -10.02 -16.51 1.47
C PRO A 225 -10.87 -16.79 0.23
N GLY A 226 -11.66 -17.86 0.30
CA GLY A 226 -12.79 -18.15 -0.58
C GLY A 226 -12.44 -18.21 -2.07
N GLU A 227 -13.32 -17.62 -2.88
CA GLU A 227 -13.25 -17.63 -4.35
C GLU A 227 -12.05 -16.85 -4.92
N LEU A 228 -11.37 -16.04 -4.10
CA LEU A 228 -10.21 -15.25 -4.54
C LEU A 228 -8.93 -16.09 -4.66
N ASN A 229 -8.89 -17.31 -4.12
CA ASN A 229 -7.68 -18.13 -4.07
C ASN A 229 -7.11 -18.49 -5.47
N SER A 230 -7.95 -18.52 -6.50
CA SER A 230 -7.50 -18.72 -7.89
C SER A 230 -6.99 -17.44 -8.54
N GLU A 231 -7.38 -16.26 -8.04
CA GLU A 231 -7.09 -14.97 -8.67
C GLU A 231 -6.06 -14.11 -7.93
N ALA A 232 -5.74 -14.43 -6.67
CA ALA A 232 -4.84 -13.68 -5.82
C ALA A 232 -3.82 -14.57 -5.11
N THR A 233 -2.70 -13.98 -4.74
CA THR A 233 -1.60 -14.63 -4.02
C THR A 233 -0.95 -13.65 -3.03
N SER A 234 0.08 -14.09 -2.31
CA SER A 234 0.90 -13.25 -1.44
C SER A 234 2.38 -13.46 -1.72
N LEU A 235 3.23 -12.48 -1.38
CA LEU A 235 4.68 -12.63 -1.53
C LEU A 235 5.17 -13.89 -0.79
N SER A 236 4.70 -14.12 0.42
CA SER A 236 5.13 -15.26 1.24
C SER A 236 4.67 -16.61 0.71
N MET A 237 3.51 -16.68 0.06
CA MET A 237 3.02 -17.91 -0.56
C MET A 237 3.86 -18.29 -1.78
N GLU A 238 4.24 -17.30 -2.59
CA GLU A 238 5.05 -17.53 -3.81
C GLU A 238 6.54 -17.77 -3.49
N ALA A 239 7.08 -17.14 -2.45
CA ALA A 239 8.49 -17.29 -2.07
C ALA A 239 8.77 -18.34 -0.98
N GLY A 240 7.73 -18.86 -0.31
CA GLY A 240 7.87 -19.83 0.78
C GLY A 240 8.50 -19.28 2.08
N ARG A 241 8.58 -17.94 2.23
CA ARG A 241 9.14 -17.27 3.42
C ARG A 241 8.44 -15.95 3.72
N ALA A 242 8.53 -15.48 4.96
CA ALA A 242 8.01 -14.16 5.35
C ALA A 242 8.91 -13.02 4.86
N PHE A 243 8.32 -11.83 4.76
CA PHE A 243 8.96 -10.56 4.39
C PHE A 243 8.72 -9.50 5.45
N SER A 244 9.68 -8.58 5.61
CA SER A 244 9.49 -7.38 6.43
C SER A 244 8.56 -6.41 5.72
N ARG A 245 7.39 -6.14 6.32
CA ARG A 245 6.42 -5.17 5.82
C ARG A 245 6.95 -3.76 5.92
N LEU A 246 7.73 -3.46 6.95
CA LEU A 246 8.39 -2.16 7.08
C LEU A 246 9.38 -1.93 5.92
N GLU A 247 10.30 -2.87 5.65
CA GLU A 247 11.27 -2.73 4.56
C GLU A 247 10.59 -2.59 3.21
N LEU A 248 9.57 -3.41 2.94
CA LEU A 248 8.80 -3.33 1.70
C LEU A 248 8.08 -1.97 1.57
N LEU A 249 7.47 -1.46 2.65
CA LEU A 249 6.85 -0.13 2.65
C LEU A 249 7.87 0.96 2.33
N ILE A 250 9.06 0.91 2.92
CA ILE A 250 10.14 1.87 2.66
C ILE A 250 10.55 1.84 1.18
N LEU A 251 10.74 0.65 0.62
CA LEU A 251 11.09 0.49 -0.81
C LEU A 251 9.99 1.07 -1.71
N VAL A 252 8.72 0.76 -1.44
CA VAL A 252 7.60 1.31 -2.21
C VAL A 252 7.56 2.83 -2.13
N LEU A 253 7.70 3.42 -0.93
CA LEU A 253 7.65 4.88 -0.76
C LEU A 253 8.82 5.58 -1.45
N LYS A 254 10.03 5.02 -1.41
CA LYS A 254 11.20 5.56 -2.14
C LYS A 254 10.99 5.53 -3.65
N ARG A 255 10.49 4.42 -4.18
CA ARG A 255 10.18 4.29 -5.62
C ARG A 255 9.06 5.23 -6.04
N LEU A 256 8.00 5.34 -5.23
CA LEU A 256 6.92 6.31 -5.45
C LEU A 256 7.46 7.74 -5.49
N GLU A 257 8.32 8.12 -4.53
CA GLU A 257 8.88 9.47 -4.49
C GLU A 257 9.75 9.76 -5.72
N TYR A 258 10.58 8.80 -6.12
CA TYR A 258 11.40 8.87 -7.32
C TYR A 258 10.56 9.08 -8.58
N TYR A 259 9.60 8.19 -8.85
CA TYR A 259 8.77 8.29 -10.06
C TYR A 259 7.82 9.49 -10.04
N TYR A 260 7.35 9.90 -8.85
CA TYR A 260 6.55 11.10 -8.73
C TYR A 260 7.38 12.36 -9.04
N ASN A 261 8.62 12.45 -8.57
CA ASN A 261 9.54 13.54 -8.97
C ASN A 261 9.83 13.53 -10.47
N LEU A 262 10.16 12.34 -11.02
CA LEU A 262 10.40 12.19 -12.45
C LEU A 262 9.21 12.68 -13.28
N PHE A 263 7.99 12.31 -12.87
CA PHE A 263 6.76 12.76 -13.51
C PHE A 263 6.57 14.29 -13.42
N LEU A 264 6.81 14.88 -12.25
CA LEU A 264 6.67 16.34 -12.08
C LEU A 264 7.70 17.13 -12.90
N GLU A 265 8.90 16.60 -13.07
CA GLU A 265 10.00 17.26 -13.78
C GLU A 265 9.95 17.05 -15.29
N GLN A 266 9.61 15.83 -15.73
CA GLN A 266 9.80 15.38 -17.12
C GLN A 266 8.48 14.94 -17.80
N GLY A 267 7.37 14.93 -17.07
CA GLY A 267 6.08 14.50 -17.58
C GLY A 267 5.92 12.97 -17.63
N ALA A 268 4.92 12.50 -18.37
CA ALA A 268 4.46 11.11 -18.32
C ALA A 268 5.33 10.12 -19.11
N ALA A 269 6.14 10.59 -20.07
CA ALA A 269 6.79 9.75 -21.07
C ALA A 269 7.62 8.61 -20.45
N GLY A 270 8.55 8.94 -19.54
CA GLY A 270 9.40 7.94 -18.88
C GLY A 270 8.62 6.96 -17.99
N ILE A 271 7.47 7.35 -17.46
CA ILE A 271 6.60 6.45 -16.70
C ILE A 271 5.91 5.45 -17.63
N VAL A 272 5.37 5.93 -18.75
CA VAL A 272 4.68 5.08 -19.73
C VAL A 272 5.65 4.10 -20.36
N GLU A 273 6.83 4.57 -20.77
CA GLU A 273 7.91 3.71 -21.28
C GLU A 273 8.26 2.63 -20.27
N ARG A 274 8.52 3.00 -19.01
CA ARG A 274 8.84 2.03 -17.97
C ARG A 274 7.73 1.03 -17.70
N PHE A 275 6.47 1.47 -17.75
CA PHE A 275 5.32 0.57 -17.63
C PHE A 275 5.27 -0.42 -18.81
N GLU A 276 5.48 0.03 -20.05
CA GLU A 276 5.51 -0.85 -21.22
C GLU A 276 6.63 -1.89 -21.16
N GLU A 277 7.80 -1.52 -20.62
CA GLU A 277 8.94 -2.43 -20.48
C GLU A 277 8.66 -3.60 -19.54
N ILE A 278 7.97 -3.36 -18.43
CA ILE A 278 7.81 -4.37 -17.36
C ILE A 278 6.44 -5.06 -17.39
N SER A 279 5.48 -4.55 -18.16
CA SER A 279 4.12 -5.09 -18.24
C SER A 279 3.96 -6.00 -19.46
N SER A 280 3.73 -7.29 -19.24
CA SER A 280 3.32 -8.20 -20.32
C SER A 280 1.95 -7.83 -20.90
N TYR A 281 1.14 -7.08 -20.14
CA TYR A 281 -0.16 -6.57 -20.59
C TYR A 281 -0.04 -5.31 -21.45
N ALA A 282 1.14 -4.70 -21.59
CA ALA A 282 1.29 -3.52 -22.45
C ALA A 282 1.16 -3.85 -23.94
N ARG A 283 1.79 -4.94 -24.42
CA ARG A 283 1.84 -5.25 -25.85
C ARG A 283 1.75 -6.74 -26.14
N GLY A 284 1.02 -7.11 -27.20
CA GLY A 284 0.98 -8.46 -27.74
C GLY A 284 0.14 -9.46 -26.95
N LYS A 285 -0.51 -9.06 -25.86
CA LYS A 285 -1.30 -9.95 -25.02
C LYS A 285 -2.76 -9.98 -25.46
N PRO A 286 -3.33 -11.16 -25.75
CA PRO A 286 -4.77 -11.31 -25.93
C PRO A 286 -5.50 -10.95 -24.64
N VAL A 287 -6.45 -10.04 -24.73
CA VAL A 287 -7.18 -9.54 -23.57
C VAL A 287 -8.68 -9.42 -23.82
N ARG A 288 -9.41 -9.54 -22.71
CA ARG A 288 -10.81 -9.14 -22.59
C ARG A 288 -10.89 -7.97 -21.62
N VAL A 289 -11.49 -6.88 -22.08
CA VAL A 289 -11.75 -5.67 -21.29
C VAL A 289 -13.25 -5.57 -21.03
N THR A 290 -13.62 -5.47 -19.77
CA THR A 290 -15.03 -5.31 -19.35
C THR A 290 -15.23 -3.96 -18.68
N ASP A 291 -16.15 -3.16 -19.19
CA ASP A 291 -16.60 -1.88 -18.61
C ASP A 291 -18.13 -1.84 -18.54
N GLY A 292 -18.68 -2.19 -17.37
CA GLY A 292 -20.12 -2.43 -17.21
C GLY A 292 -20.61 -3.54 -18.14
N ALA A 293 -21.57 -3.21 -19.02
CA ALA A 293 -22.09 -4.13 -20.03
C ALA A 293 -21.22 -4.19 -21.31
N LYS A 294 -20.27 -3.26 -21.49
CA LYS A 294 -19.41 -3.23 -22.67
C LYS A 294 -18.28 -4.24 -22.50
N VAL A 295 -18.09 -5.08 -23.51
CA VAL A 295 -17.00 -6.05 -23.58
C VAL A 295 -16.21 -5.79 -24.87
N LEU A 296 -14.92 -5.57 -24.71
CA LEU A 296 -13.96 -5.45 -25.79
C LEU A 296 -13.01 -6.64 -25.73
N THR A 297 -12.77 -7.29 -26.87
CA THR A 297 -11.76 -8.34 -27.01
C THR A 297 -10.77 -7.94 -28.09
N GLY A 298 -9.50 -8.25 -27.87
CA GLY A 298 -8.44 -7.86 -28.79
C GLY A 298 -7.06 -8.18 -28.25
N VAL A 299 -6.04 -7.59 -28.86
CA VAL A 299 -4.64 -7.73 -28.46
C VAL A 299 -4.12 -6.37 -28.04
N THR A 300 -3.37 -6.30 -26.93
CA THR A 300 -2.79 -5.04 -26.45
C THR A 300 -1.72 -4.52 -27.41
N GLU A 301 -1.68 -3.20 -27.65
CA GLU A 301 -0.80 -2.57 -28.64
C GLU A 301 -0.06 -1.34 -28.06
N GLY A 302 0.25 -1.39 -26.77
CA GLY A 302 0.91 -0.32 -26.02
C GLY A 302 -0.06 0.64 -25.36
N LEU A 303 0.47 1.79 -24.97
CA LEU A 303 -0.24 2.87 -24.30
C LEU A 303 -0.10 4.17 -25.10
N THR A 304 -1.06 5.07 -24.96
CA THR A 304 -0.89 6.46 -25.41
C THR A 304 0.13 7.19 -24.53
N PRO A 305 0.63 8.37 -24.96
CA PRO A 305 1.54 9.19 -24.13
C PRO A 305 0.95 9.56 -22.75
N GLU A 306 -0.38 9.57 -22.61
CA GLU A 306 -1.08 9.82 -21.35
C GLU A 306 -1.27 8.55 -20.49
N GLY A 307 -0.81 7.39 -20.96
CA GLY A 307 -0.92 6.12 -20.23
C GLY A 307 -2.25 5.38 -20.42
N ILE A 308 -2.95 5.61 -21.53
CA ILE A 308 -4.20 4.92 -21.86
C ILE A 308 -3.89 3.67 -22.68
N LEU A 309 -4.38 2.51 -22.25
CA LEU A 309 -4.15 1.24 -22.95
C LEU A 309 -4.81 1.24 -24.34
N LEU A 310 -4.07 0.78 -25.34
CA LEU A 310 -4.53 0.58 -26.71
C LEU A 310 -4.79 -0.91 -26.95
N VAL A 311 -5.96 -1.23 -27.50
CA VAL A 311 -6.35 -2.61 -27.81
C VAL A 311 -6.78 -2.68 -29.27
N ARG A 312 -6.11 -3.55 -30.05
CA ARG A 312 -6.48 -3.83 -31.43
C ARG A 312 -7.51 -4.95 -31.49
N ARG A 313 -8.64 -4.63 -32.09
CA ARG A 313 -9.78 -5.54 -32.31
C ARG A 313 -9.50 -6.50 -33.47
N GLN A 314 -10.35 -7.51 -33.61
CA GLN A 314 -10.27 -8.48 -34.71
C GLN A 314 -10.49 -7.84 -36.09
N ASP A 315 -11.25 -6.75 -36.18
CA ASP A 315 -11.47 -5.96 -37.39
C ASP A 315 -10.29 -5.01 -37.72
N GLY A 316 -9.22 -5.04 -36.93
CA GLY A 316 -8.03 -4.21 -37.10
C GLY A 316 -8.14 -2.81 -36.50
N GLN A 317 -9.29 -2.41 -35.96
CA GLN A 317 -9.44 -1.10 -35.33
C GLN A 317 -8.72 -1.03 -33.98
N LEU A 318 -8.08 0.12 -33.72
CA LEU A 318 -7.39 0.40 -32.48
C LEU A 318 -8.30 1.22 -31.54
N GLU A 319 -8.63 0.64 -30.38
CA GLU A 319 -9.50 1.26 -29.37
C GLU A 319 -8.68 1.77 -28.19
N LYS A 320 -9.05 2.95 -27.67
CA LYS A 320 -8.52 3.51 -26.42
C LYS A 320 -9.36 3.03 -25.24
N VAL A 321 -8.74 2.31 -24.31
CA VAL A 321 -9.40 1.82 -23.09
C VAL A 321 -9.27 2.86 -21.97
N LEU A 322 -10.29 3.69 -21.79
CA LEU A 322 -10.29 4.74 -20.76
C LEU A 322 -10.58 4.18 -19.35
N ALA A 323 -11.38 3.12 -19.28
CA ALA A 323 -11.79 2.47 -18.04
C ALA A 323 -12.13 1.01 -18.30
N GLY A 324 -12.27 0.25 -17.21
CA GLY A 324 -12.65 -1.16 -17.24
C GLY A 324 -11.66 -2.06 -16.52
N GLN A 325 -12.01 -3.34 -16.52
CA GLN A 325 -11.21 -4.44 -16.00
C GLN A 325 -10.60 -5.22 -17.16
N VAL A 326 -9.28 -5.26 -17.23
CA VAL A 326 -8.53 -6.07 -18.19
C VAL A 326 -8.27 -7.44 -17.59
N ARG A 327 -8.43 -8.49 -18.39
CA ARG A 327 -8.04 -9.88 -18.08
C ARG A 327 -7.37 -10.49 -19.32
N GLY A 328 -6.45 -11.44 -19.13
CA GLY A 328 -6.01 -12.31 -20.22
C GLY A 328 -7.21 -13.03 -20.85
N ALA A 329 -7.23 -13.13 -22.17
CA ALA A 329 -8.28 -13.84 -22.92
C ALA A 329 -8.10 -15.37 -22.83
#